data_AF-A0A0K8W018-F1
#
_entry.id   AF-A0A0K8W018-F1
#
_cell.length_a   1.000
_cell.length_b   1.000
_cell.length_c   1.000
_cell.angle_alpha   90.00
_cell.angle_beta   90.00
_cell.angle_gamma   90.00
#
_symmetry.space_group_name_H-M   'P 1'
#
loop_
_entity.id
_entity.type
_entity.pdbx_description
1 polymer ?
#
loop_
_entity_poly.entity_id
_entity_poly.type
_entity_poly.pdbx_seq_one_letter_code
_entity_poly.pdbx_strand_id
1 'polypeptide(L)'
;MNPGLISKVLPKKDLTNVLLLSTLTGTAFYIYGRPHLRSVPNSRRGLYAMLGGSLFSMGSVLAWALMRSILPRDNAAVATIAGLASGAVLVKLSTDYFTDCDKLVTKN
;
A
#
# COMPACT_ATOMS: atom_id res chain seq x y z
N MET A 1 -1.15 -16.06 27.62
CA MET A 1 -0.24 -15.07 26.98
C MET A 1 -0.43 -13.74 27.69
N ASN A 2 0.60 -13.18 28.31
CA ASN A 2 0.49 -11.96 29.12
C ASN A 2 0.44 -10.72 28.21
N PRO A 3 -0.68 -9.97 28.16
CA PRO A 3 -0.86 -8.81 27.28
C PRO A 3 0.14 -7.66 27.56
N GLY A 4 0.82 -7.67 28.71
CA GLY A 4 1.88 -6.71 29.04
C GLY A 4 3.16 -6.86 28.21
N LEU A 5 3.50 -8.06 27.75
CA LEU A 5 4.75 -8.31 27.01
C LEU A 5 4.72 -7.74 25.58
N ILE A 6 3.56 -7.79 24.92
CA ILE A 6 3.38 -7.26 23.56
C ILE A 6 3.60 -5.73 23.54
N SER A 7 3.17 -5.04 24.60
CA SER A 7 3.33 -3.59 24.72
C SER A 7 4.75 -3.10 25.07
N LYS A 8 5.65 -4.02 25.46
CA LYS A 8 7.03 -3.72 25.87
C LYS A 8 8.06 -4.05 24.78
N VAL A 9 7.73 -4.96 23.87
CA VAL A 9 8.57 -5.33 22.70
C VAL A 9 8.25 -4.46 21.48
N LEU A 10 7.00 -4.01 21.33
CA LEU A 10 6.62 -3.05 20.28
C LEU A 10 6.67 -1.63 20.85
N PRO A 11 7.66 -0.80 20.46
CA PRO A 11 7.63 0.61 20.80
C PRO A 11 6.33 1.22 20.22
N LYS A 12 5.44 1.68 21.11
CA LYS A 12 4.14 2.27 20.73
C LYS A 12 4.25 3.56 19.88
N LYS A 13 5.45 4.09 19.68
CA LYS A 13 5.69 5.34 18.96
C LYS A 13 5.96 5.05 17.48
N ASP A 14 5.09 5.58 16.64
CA ASP A 14 5.20 5.74 15.18
C ASP A 14 5.18 4.49 14.29
N LEU A 15 4.69 3.34 14.76
CA LEU A 15 4.55 2.16 13.88
C LEU A 15 3.72 2.46 12.63
N THR A 16 2.64 3.24 12.76
CA THR A 16 1.81 3.66 11.62
C THR A 16 2.59 4.50 10.61
N ASN A 17 3.35 5.48 11.09
CA ASN A 17 4.13 6.37 10.21
C ASN A 17 5.29 5.63 9.56
N VAL A 18 5.94 4.71 10.28
CA VAL A 18 6.97 3.83 9.72
C VAL A 18 6.38 2.91 8.65
N LEU A 19 5.22 2.29 8.90
CA LEU A 19 4.53 1.43 7.93
C LEU A 19 4.07 2.22 6.69
N LEU A 20 3.58 3.45 6.88
CA LEU A 20 3.19 4.33 5.78
C LEU A 20 4.40 4.77 4.95
N LEU A 21 5.49 5.17 5.60
CA LEU A 21 6.75 5.52 4.93
C LEU A 21 7.31 4.32 4.18
N SER A 22 7.35 3.12 4.79
CA SER A 22 7.83 1.91 4.11
C SER A 22 6.94 1.54 2.93
N THR A 23 5.62 1.72 3.05
CA THR A 23 4.68 1.46 1.95
C THR A 23 4.89 2.47 0.83
N LEU A 24 5.01 3.77 1.14
CA LEU A 24 5.28 4.82 0.18
C LEU A 24 6.57 4.56 -0.59
N THR A 25 7.67 4.32 0.14
CA THR A 25 8.98 4.08 -0.45
C THR A 25 9.00 2.78 -1.26
N GLY A 26 8.45 1.69 -0.71
CA GLY A 26 8.39 0.40 -1.40
C GLY A 26 7.56 0.43 -2.67
N THR A 27 6.39 1.06 -2.64
CA THR A 27 5.52 1.22 -3.81
C THR A 27 6.12 2.16 -4.86
N ALA A 28 6.74 3.27 -4.43
CA ALA A 28 7.47 4.15 -5.33
C ALA A 28 8.61 3.40 -6.03
N PHE A 29 9.44 2.65 -5.32
CA PHE A 29 10.49 1.83 -5.94
C PHE A 29 9.94 0.75 -6.85
N TYR A 30 8.85 0.09 -6.47
CA TYR A 30 8.18 -0.91 -7.28
C TYR A 30 7.71 -0.32 -8.62
N ILE A 31 7.00 0.82 -8.58
CA ILE A 31 6.51 1.51 -9.78
C ILE A 31 7.69 2.01 -10.61
N TYR A 32 8.71 2.59 -9.98
CA TYR A 32 9.91 3.04 -10.67
C TYR A 32 10.53 1.90 -11.47
N GLY A 33 10.60 0.68 -10.94
CA GLY A 33 11.21 -0.48 -11.61
C GLY A 33 10.46 -1.02 -12.84
N ARG A 34 9.21 -0.61 -13.09
CA ARG A 34 8.36 -1.28 -14.10
C ARG A 34 8.80 -1.03 -15.55
N PRO A 35 8.68 -2.03 -16.44
CA PRO A 35 9.10 -1.92 -17.83
C PRO A 35 8.25 -0.93 -18.64
N HIS A 36 6.96 -0.71 -18.32
CA HIS A 36 6.15 0.34 -18.98
C HIS A 36 6.65 1.77 -18.78
N LEU A 37 7.52 1.99 -17.78
CA LEU A 37 8.14 3.29 -17.51
C LEU A 37 9.57 3.40 -18.05
N ARG A 38 10.10 2.39 -18.74
CA ARG A 38 11.49 2.39 -19.25
C ARG A 38 11.75 3.41 -20.35
N SER A 39 10.74 3.70 -21.18
CA SER A 39 10.86 4.71 -22.25
C SER A 39 10.79 6.15 -21.73
N VAL A 40 10.43 6.34 -20.46
CA VAL A 40 10.25 7.66 -19.85
C VAL A 40 11.58 8.17 -19.26
N PRO A 41 11.92 9.47 -19.42
CA PRO A 41 13.10 10.06 -18.79
C PRO A 41 13.12 9.89 -17.27
N ASN A 42 14.29 9.59 -16.69
CA ASN A 42 14.45 9.26 -15.26
C ASN A 42 13.83 10.28 -14.30
N SER A 43 13.85 11.57 -14.63
CA SER A 43 13.23 12.63 -13.82
C SER A 43 11.70 12.48 -13.73
N ARG A 44 11.03 12.27 -14.88
CA ARG A 44 9.57 12.06 -14.92
C ARG A 44 9.18 10.70 -14.33
N ARG A 45 10.01 9.68 -14.55
CA ARG A 45 9.84 8.34 -13.97
C ARG A 45 9.82 8.37 -12.45
N GLY A 46 10.72 9.14 -11.83
CA GLY A 46 10.73 9.35 -10.37
C GLY A 46 9.47 10.04 -9.86
N LEU A 47 8.99 11.06 -10.59
CA LEU A 47 7.74 11.76 -10.24
C LEU A 47 6.51 10.85 -10.33
N TYR A 48 6.41 10.02 -11.37
CA TYR A 48 5.33 9.04 -11.49
C TYR A 48 5.36 7.97 -10.41
N ALA A 49 6.55 7.51 -10.04
CA ALA A 49 6.75 6.59 -8.93
C ALA A 49 6.29 7.19 -7.59
N MET A 50 6.71 8.43 -7.30
CA MET A 50 6.28 9.15 -6.08
C MET A 50 4.77 9.40 -6.06
N LEU A 51 4.19 9.82 -7.19
CA LEU A 51 2.75 10.03 -7.34
C LEU A 51 1.99 8.71 -7.11
N GLY A 52 2.39 7.63 -7.76
CA GLY A 52 1.74 6.33 -7.61
C GLY A 52 1.86 5.77 -6.19
N GLY A 53 3.04 5.90 -5.57
CA GLY A 53 3.25 5.44 -4.19
C GLY A 53 2.43 6.24 -3.16
N SER A 54 2.34 7.57 -3.34
CA SER A 54 1.52 8.44 -2.49
C SER A 54 0.03 8.18 -2.65
N LEU A 55 -0.46 8.04 -3.89
CA LEU A 55 -1.84 7.67 -4.19
C LEU A 55 -2.21 6.32 -3.57
N PHE A 56 -1.36 5.31 -3.71
CA PHE A 56 -1.61 3.99 -3.13
C PHE A 56 -1.63 4.04 -1.59
N SER A 57 -0.66 4.72 -0.99
CA SER A 57 -0.53 4.81 0.47
C SER A 57 -1.70 5.58 1.10
N MET A 58 -2.00 6.78 0.59
CA MET A 58 -3.09 7.61 1.10
C MET A 58 -4.47 7.03 0.74
N GLY A 59 -4.61 6.45 -0.46
CA GLY A 59 -5.83 5.77 -0.88
C GLY A 59 -6.16 4.58 0.01
N SER A 60 -5.17 3.80 0.42
CA SER A 60 -5.36 2.68 1.36
C SER A 60 -5.81 3.16 2.75
N VAL A 61 -5.23 4.26 3.26
CA VAL A 61 -5.66 4.87 4.54
C VAL A 61 -7.09 5.39 4.45
N LEU A 62 -7.44 6.07 3.35
CA LEU A 62 -8.80 6.57 3.14
C LEU A 62 -9.80 5.41 3.03
N ALA A 63 -9.49 4.37 2.25
CA ALA A 63 -10.33 3.18 2.12
C ALA A 63 -10.58 2.51 3.48
N TRP A 64 -9.53 2.39 4.30
CA TRP A 64 -9.67 1.89 5.67
C TRP A 64 -10.52 2.79 6.56
N ALA A 65 -10.34 4.11 6.49
CA ALA A 65 -11.14 5.06 7.26
C ALA A 65 -12.63 4.99 6.90
N LEU A 66 -12.95 4.85 5.61
CA LEU A 66 -14.31 4.66 5.11
C LEU A 66 -14.88 3.30 5.53
N MET A 67 -14.10 2.22 5.43
CA MET A 67 -14.55 0.90 5.88
C MET A 67 -14.85 0.90 7.39
N ARG A 68 -14.01 1.57 8.17
CA ARG A 68 -14.18 1.71 9.63
C ARG A 68 -15.37 2.58 10.02
N SER A 69 -15.82 3.51 9.18
CA SER A 69 -17.02 4.31 9.47
C SER A 69 -18.32 3.50 9.32
N ILE A 70 -18.28 2.44 8.53
CA ILE A 70 -19.45 1.57 8.23
C ILE A 70 -19.48 0.35 9.17
N LEU A 71 -18.33 -0.13 9.65
CA LEU A 71 -18.26 -1.34 10.47
C LEU A 71 -18.75 -1.13 11.92
N PRO A 72 -19.48 -2.10 12.51
CA PRO A 72 -19.88 -2.06 13.91
C PRO A 72 -18.66 -2.05 14.84
N ARG A 73 -18.67 -1.18 15.85
CA ARG A 73 -17.55 -1.01 16.80
C ARG A 73 -17.36 -2.19 17.76
N ASP A 74 -18.36 -3.04 17.87
CA ASP A 74 -18.40 -4.11 18.89
C ASP A 74 -17.50 -5.30 18.56
N ASN A 75 -17.12 -5.48 17.29
CA ASN A 75 -16.32 -6.62 16.84
C ASN A 75 -15.01 -6.18 16.17
N ALA A 76 -14.00 -5.89 17.00
CA ALA A 76 -12.65 -5.53 16.54
C ALA A 76 -12.01 -6.59 15.61
N ALA A 77 -12.34 -7.87 15.80
CA ALA A 77 -11.86 -8.96 14.95
C ALA A 77 -12.41 -8.91 13.51
N VAL A 78 -13.66 -8.48 13.34
CA VAL A 78 -14.27 -8.34 12.01
C VAL A 78 -13.62 -7.18 11.25
N ALA A 79 -13.31 -6.08 11.95
CA ALA A 79 -12.60 -4.95 11.37
C ALA A 79 -11.19 -5.30 10.92
N THR A 80 -10.42 -6.06 11.70
CA THR A 80 -9.08 -6.49 11.29
C THR A 80 -9.12 -7.45 10.10
N ILE A 81 -10.05 -8.42 10.08
CA ILE A 81 -10.21 -9.32 8.94
C ILE A 81 -10.60 -8.54 7.68
N ALA A 82 -11.57 -7.62 7.79
CA ALA A 82 -12.00 -6.79 6.66
C ALA A 82 -10.87 -5.87 6.15
N GLY A 83 -10.09 -5.29 7.05
CA GLY A 83 -8.91 -4.48 6.71
C GLY A 83 -7.83 -5.29 5.99
N LEU A 84 -7.51 -6.49 6.48
CA LEU A 84 -6.54 -7.38 5.84
C LEU A 84 -7.03 -7.88 4.48
N ALA A 85 -8.30 -8.27 4.38
CA ALA A 85 -8.91 -8.73 3.14
C ALA A 85 -8.93 -7.63 2.07
N SER A 86 -9.37 -6.42 2.44
CA SER A 86 -9.37 -5.27 1.52
C SER A 86 -7.98 -4.85 1.09
N GLY A 87 -7.00 -4.86 2.00
CA GLY A 87 -5.60 -4.63 1.67
C GLY A 87 -5.05 -5.65 0.67
N ALA A 88 -5.32 -6.95 0.88
CA ALA A 88 -4.88 -8.01 -0.03
C ALA A 88 -5.49 -7.86 -1.43
N VAL A 89 -6.79 -7.52 -1.51
CA VAL A 89 -7.47 -7.27 -2.79
C VAL A 89 -6.87 -6.06 -3.50
N LEU A 90 -6.64 -4.95 -2.78
CA LEU A 90 -6.00 -3.74 -3.32
C LEU A 90 -4.62 -4.02 -3.91
N VAL A 91 -3.79 -4.77 -3.19
CA VAL A 91 -2.45 -5.16 -3.67
C VAL A 91 -2.57 -6.02 -4.92
N LYS A 92 -3.41 -7.07 -4.90
CA LYS A 92 -3.58 -7.96 -6.06
C LYS A 92 -4.01 -7.18 -7.30
N LEU A 93 -5.08 -6.38 -7.18
CA LEU A 93 -5.63 -5.61 -8.29
C LEU A 93 -4.61 -4.61 -8.86
N SER A 94 -3.86 -3.93 -7.99
CA SER A 94 -2.81 -2.99 -8.40
C SER A 94 -1.70 -3.73 -9.16
N THR A 95 -1.29 -4.90 -8.66
CA THR A 95 -0.23 -5.71 -9.27
C THR A 95 -0.66 -6.24 -10.64
N ASP A 96 -1.89 -6.71 -10.75
CA ASP A 96 -2.49 -7.18 -12.01
C ASP A 96 -2.57 -6.03 -13.02
N TYR A 97 -3.07 -4.85 -12.61
CA TYR A 97 -3.12 -3.65 -13.45
C TYR A 97 -1.74 -3.28 -14.02
N PHE A 98 -0.72 -3.16 -13.17
CA PHE A 98 0.63 -2.84 -13.66
C PHE A 98 1.17 -3.94 -14.58
N THR A 99 0.80 -5.20 -14.37
CA THR A 99 1.28 -6.34 -15.17
C THR A 99 0.63 -6.35 -16.53
N ASP A 100 -0.65 -5.99 -16.60
CA ASP A 100 -1.33 -5.81 -17.87
C ASP A 100 -0.78 -4.59 -18.63
N CYS A 101 -0.48 -3.48 -17.94
CA CYS A 101 0.22 -2.34 -18.57
C CYS A 101 1.59 -2.72 -19.13
N ASP A 102 2.35 -3.56 -18.43
CA ASP A 102 3.65 -4.02 -18.91
C ASP A 102 3.56 -4.89 -20.17
N LYS A 103 2.50 -5.69 -20.32
CA LYS A 103 2.28 -6.49 -21.53
C LYS A 103 2.05 -5.63 -22.78
N LEU A 104 1.56 -4.39 -22.61
CA LEU A 104 1.34 -3.45 -23.71
C LEU A 104 2.65 -2.83 -24.24
N VAL A 105 3.76 -3.01 -23.52
CA VAL A 105 5.07 -2.56 -23.97
C VAL A 105 5.56 -3.54 -25.03
N THR A 106 5.50 -3.12 -26.29
CA THR A 106 6.04 -3.89 -27.42
C THR A 106 7.49 -4.26 -27.12
N LYS A 107 7.78 -5.56 -27.14
CA LYS A 107 9.11 -6.11 -26.95
C LYS A 107 9.92 -5.79 -28.22
N ASN A 108 10.55 -4.63 -28.26
CA ASN A 108 11.56 -4.30 -29.27
C ASN A 108 12.81 -5.15 -29.05
#